data_AF-A0A9Y3QP63-F1
#
_entry.id   AF-A0A9Y3QP63-F1
#
_cell.length_a   1.000
_cell.length_b   1.000
_cell.length_c   1.000
_cell.angle_alpha   90.00
_cell.angle_beta   90.00
_cell.angle_gamma   90.00
#
_symmetry.space_group_name_H-M   'P 1'
#
loop_
_entity.id
_entity.type
_entity.pdbx_description
1 polymer ?
#
loop_
_entity_poly.entity_id
_entity_poly.type
_entity_poly.pdbx_seq_one_letter_code
_entity_poly.pdbx_strand_id
1 'polypeptide(L)'
;MCDQELEVEVIEEILEEEAETQQEEEEAVPEVEEPPVSTAEEPAEDAESPAVDEDMTDESKPKPKLFAPPLTVPKIPEGEKVDFDDIHRKRQEKDLTELQSLIEAHFIQRKKDEEELIALVNRIEKRRAERAEQQRIRTEHEKERQNRLAEEKERKEQEEARRKQDEDAKKKKALTNMTQQYSGFQQRQDGKRGAKKQTEREKKRKILAERKKPLNVERLNEDKLKEKANELYQWLWMLEAEKFDFTKTLMRQKYDITLLQVRVQNNQSAKGRGKAKGRVR
;
A
#
# COMPACT_ATOMS: atom_id res chain seq x y z
N MET A 1 8.36 -3.24 -56.76
CA MET A 1 9.77 -2.99 -56.41
C MET A 1 9.87 -1.83 -55.43
N CYS A 2 9.27 -0.66 -55.67
CA CYS A 2 9.28 0.43 -54.69
C CYS A 2 8.53 0.14 -53.36
N ASP A 3 7.45 -0.65 -53.34
CA ASP A 3 6.74 -0.95 -52.08
C ASP A 3 7.49 -1.90 -51.14
N GLN A 4 8.41 -2.71 -51.68
CA GLN A 4 9.21 -3.66 -50.89
C GLN A 4 10.41 -2.98 -50.23
N GLU A 5 10.97 -1.95 -50.86
CA GLU A 5 12.09 -1.18 -50.28
C GLU A 5 11.62 -0.32 -49.10
N LEU A 6 10.40 0.22 -49.16
CA LEU A 6 9.81 0.99 -48.06
C LEU A 6 9.45 0.11 -46.85
N GLU A 7 9.05 -1.15 -47.06
CA GLU A 7 8.82 -2.08 -45.94
C GLU A 7 10.13 -2.50 -45.26
N VAL A 8 11.24 -2.58 -45.99
CA VAL A 8 12.56 -2.92 -45.42
C VAL A 8 13.13 -1.75 -44.62
N GLU A 9 13.05 -0.52 -45.12
CA GLU A 9 13.50 0.69 -44.39
C GLU A 9 12.74 0.88 -43.07
N VAL A 10 11.42 0.64 -43.05
CA VAL A 10 10.60 0.77 -41.83
C VAL A 10 10.93 -0.32 -40.80
N ILE A 11 11.34 -1.51 -41.24
CA ILE A 11 11.75 -2.60 -40.34
C ILE A 11 13.14 -2.31 -39.74
N GLU A 12 14.05 -1.74 -40.52
CA GLU A 12 15.39 -1.36 -40.07
C GLU A 12 15.34 -0.22 -39.03
N GLU A 13 14.48 0.79 -39.24
CA GLU A 13 14.29 1.90 -38.30
C GLU A 13 13.66 1.45 -36.97
N ILE A 14 12.75 0.45 -36.99
CA ILE A 14 12.16 -0.13 -35.77
C ILE A 14 13.18 -0.98 -34.99
N LEU A 15 14.10 -1.67 -35.69
CA LEU A 15 15.14 -2.48 -35.06
C LEU A 15 16.21 -1.60 -34.38
N GLU A 16 16.53 -0.43 -34.93
CA GLU A 16 17.43 0.53 -34.28
C GLU A 16 16.79 1.16 -33.02
N GLU A 17 15.49 1.47 -33.05
CA GLU A 17 14.76 2.00 -31.87
C GLU A 17 14.61 0.95 -30.75
N GLU A 18 14.47 -0.34 -31.09
CA GLU A 18 14.50 -1.45 -30.12
C GLU A 18 15.89 -1.70 -29.52
N ALA A 19 16.97 -1.42 -30.26
CA ALA A 19 18.34 -1.59 -29.78
C ALA A 19 18.76 -0.45 -28.82
N GLU A 20 18.36 0.80 -29.09
CA GLU A 20 18.61 1.93 -28.17
C GLU A 20 17.84 1.75 -26.85
N THR A 21 16.60 1.27 -26.90
CA THR A 21 15.80 1.04 -25.69
C THR A 21 16.33 -0.10 -24.81
N GLN A 22 16.97 -1.12 -25.40
CA GLN A 22 17.64 -2.18 -24.61
C GLN A 22 18.95 -1.70 -23.96
N GLN A 23 19.70 -0.79 -24.60
CA GLN A 23 20.90 -0.21 -23.98
C GLN A 23 20.57 0.74 -22.81
N GLU A 24 19.47 1.49 -22.89
CA GLU A 24 19.05 2.39 -21.80
C GLU A 24 18.53 1.63 -20.57
N GLU A 25 18.03 0.40 -20.73
CA GLU A 25 17.55 -0.44 -19.63
C GLU A 25 18.69 -1.19 -18.89
N GLU A 26 19.83 -1.43 -19.55
CA GLU A 26 21.00 -2.10 -18.93
C GLU A 26 21.86 -1.13 -18.08
N GLU A 27 21.83 0.18 -18.34
CA GLU A 27 22.60 1.17 -17.58
C GLU A 27 21.91 1.61 -16.26
N ALA A 28 20.62 1.29 -16.07
CA ALA A 28 19.84 1.68 -14.90
C ALA A 28 19.77 0.59 -13.81
N VAL A 29 20.92 0.03 -13.41
CA VAL A 29 21.02 -0.81 -12.21
C VAL A 29 21.54 0.03 -11.04
N PRO A 30 20.69 0.41 -10.06
CA PRO A 30 21.17 1.05 -8.84
C PRO A 30 21.98 0.04 -8.01
N GLU A 31 23.25 0.36 -7.82
CA GLU A 31 24.20 -0.32 -6.95
C GLU A 31 23.65 -0.45 -5.51
N VAL A 32 23.65 -1.68 -5.02
CA VAL A 32 23.18 -2.10 -3.69
C VAL A 32 24.24 -1.72 -2.66
N GLU A 33 23.93 -0.80 -1.74
CA GLU A 33 24.75 -0.52 -0.56
C GLU A 33 24.11 -1.17 0.68
N GLU A 34 24.62 -2.34 1.07
CA GLU A 34 24.31 -3.01 2.34
C GLU A 34 25.08 -2.36 3.50
N PRO A 35 24.46 -2.07 4.67
CA PRO A 35 25.21 -1.74 5.88
C PRO A 35 25.72 -3.02 6.59
N PRO A 36 26.94 -2.99 7.16
CA PRO A 36 27.58 -4.19 7.70
C PRO A 36 27.04 -4.61 9.05
N VAL A 37 26.90 -5.92 9.21
CA VAL A 37 26.70 -6.62 10.48
C VAL A 37 28.05 -6.69 11.21
N SER A 38 28.13 -6.11 12.41
CA SER A 38 29.27 -6.28 13.33
C SER A 38 28.84 -7.12 14.53
N THR A 39 29.39 -8.33 14.59
CA THR A 39 29.42 -9.24 15.72
C THR A 39 30.35 -8.74 16.84
N ALA A 40 29.87 -8.89 18.08
CA ALA A 40 30.58 -9.23 19.34
C ALA A 40 31.97 -8.66 19.65
N GLU A 41 32.08 -7.93 20.78
CA GLU A 41 33.19 -8.06 21.73
C GLU A 41 32.77 -7.60 23.15
N GLU A 42 33.12 -8.41 24.16
CA GLU A 42 33.14 -8.05 25.59
C GLU A 42 34.15 -6.92 25.87
N PRO A 43 34.07 -6.24 27.03
CA PRO A 43 35.03 -6.62 28.08
C PRO A 43 34.51 -6.59 29.52
N ALA A 44 35.25 -7.30 30.35
CA ALA A 44 35.14 -7.52 31.78
C ALA A 44 35.72 -6.37 32.64
N GLU A 45 35.36 -6.43 33.94
CA GLU A 45 36.10 -6.02 35.15
C GLU A 45 36.69 -4.60 35.25
N ASP A 46 36.22 -3.80 36.24
CA ASP A 46 37.07 -3.42 37.39
C ASP A 46 36.24 -2.85 38.56
N ALA A 47 36.76 -3.07 39.76
CA ALA A 47 36.24 -2.71 41.06
C ALA A 47 36.86 -1.39 41.54
N GLU A 48 36.12 -0.57 42.30
CA GLU A 48 36.63 0.06 43.53
C GLU A 48 35.55 0.89 44.24
N SER A 49 35.42 0.63 45.54
CA SER A 49 34.77 1.46 46.57
C SER A 49 35.56 2.73 46.88
N PRO A 50 34.94 3.76 47.49
CA PRO A 50 35.27 4.10 48.89
C PRO A 50 34.02 4.32 49.76
N ALA A 51 33.96 3.78 50.98
CA ALA A 51 34.43 4.36 52.26
C ALA A 51 33.43 5.38 52.87
N VAL A 52 32.57 4.93 53.79
CA VAL A 52 32.58 5.15 55.26
C VAL A 52 32.39 6.59 55.73
N ASP A 53 31.33 6.81 56.52
CA ASP A 53 31.43 7.47 57.82
C ASP A 53 30.33 6.96 58.76
N GLU A 54 30.79 6.49 59.91
CA GLU A 54 30.04 6.05 61.09
C GLU A 54 29.57 7.28 61.88
N ASP A 55 28.41 7.21 62.52
CA ASP A 55 28.33 7.66 63.91
C ASP A 55 27.31 6.84 64.71
N MET A 56 27.69 6.67 65.97
CA MET A 56 27.17 5.85 67.05
C MET A 56 25.80 6.28 67.56
N THR A 57 24.98 5.31 67.98
CA THR A 57 24.35 5.37 69.32
C THR A 57 24.08 3.97 69.85
N ASP A 58 24.66 3.72 71.01
CA ASP A 58 24.63 2.53 71.86
C ASP A 58 23.36 2.46 72.74
N GLU A 59 23.20 1.29 73.38
CA GLU A 59 22.37 0.93 74.53
C GLU A 59 20.95 0.39 74.25
N SER A 60 20.82 -0.94 74.34
CA SER A 60 20.09 -1.61 75.45
C SER A 60 19.78 -3.08 75.15
N LYS A 61 20.58 -4.00 75.69
CA LYS A 61 20.24 -5.44 75.80
C LYS A 61 19.27 -5.68 76.97
N PRO A 62 18.16 -6.43 76.78
CA PRO A 62 17.57 -7.20 77.86
C PRO A 62 17.94 -8.69 77.74
N LYS A 63 18.59 -9.23 78.77
CA LYS A 63 18.90 -10.67 78.93
C LYS A 63 17.59 -11.48 79.11
N PRO A 64 17.30 -12.52 78.31
CA PRO A 64 16.25 -13.48 78.65
C PRO A 64 16.77 -14.49 79.68
N LYS A 65 16.17 -14.49 80.88
CA LYS A 65 16.40 -15.48 81.92
C LYS A 65 15.81 -16.82 81.48
N LEU A 66 16.67 -17.80 81.20
CA LEU A 66 16.29 -19.20 81.08
C LEU A 66 15.95 -19.73 82.48
N PHE A 67 14.68 -19.99 82.74
CA PHE A 67 14.22 -20.76 83.90
C PHE A 67 13.37 -21.92 83.38
N ALA A 68 14.04 -22.96 82.88
CA ALA A 68 13.40 -24.22 82.52
C ALA A 68 13.60 -25.20 83.70
N PRO A 69 12.52 -25.74 84.29
CA PRO A 69 12.62 -26.77 85.34
C PRO A 69 13.24 -28.07 84.75
N PRO A 70 13.96 -28.88 85.55
CA PRO A 70 14.63 -30.07 85.05
C PRO A 70 13.61 -31.06 84.47
N LEU A 71 13.79 -31.39 83.19
CA LEU A 71 13.07 -32.44 82.47
C LEU A 71 13.27 -33.77 83.17
N THR A 72 12.32 -34.16 84.01
CA THR A 72 12.15 -35.54 84.46
C THR A 72 11.82 -36.40 83.24
N VAL A 73 12.71 -37.33 82.89
CA VAL A 73 12.50 -38.35 81.86
C VAL A 73 11.16 -39.05 82.13
N PRO A 74 10.16 -38.92 81.24
CA PRO A 74 8.90 -39.65 81.39
C PRO A 74 9.19 -41.14 81.37
N LYS A 75 8.81 -41.82 82.45
CA LYS A 75 8.81 -43.28 82.57
C LYS A 75 7.98 -43.83 81.41
N ILE A 76 8.60 -44.56 80.48
CA ILE A 76 7.89 -45.26 79.42
C ILE A 76 7.17 -46.44 80.09
N PRO A 77 5.81 -46.51 80.08
CA PRO A 77 5.12 -47.72 80.48
C PRO A 77 5.44 -48.82 79.47
N GLU A 78 5.99 -49.92 79.99
CA GLU A 78 6.32 -51.13 79.24
C GLU A 78 5.08 -51.73 78.56
N GLY A 79 5.23 -52.07 77.28
CA GLY A 79 4.47 -53.20 76.70
C GLY A 79 3.26 -52.88 75.83
N GLU A 80 3.37 -51.96 74.87
CA GLU A 80 2.59 -52.06 73.63
C GLU A 80 3.58 -52.44 72.52
N LYS A 81 3.39 -53.61 71.90
CA LYS A 81 4.23 -54.06 70.79
C LYS A 81 4.22 -52.96 69.74
N VAL A 82 5.36 -52.30 69.57
CA VAL A 82 5.58 -51.33 68.50
C VAL A 82 5.56 -52.11 67.20
N ASP A 83 4.42 -52.10 66.52
CA ASP A 83 4.27 -52.74 65.22
C ASP A 83 5.09 -51.95 64.20
N PHE A 84 6.24 -52.51 63.79
CA PHE A 84 7.13 -51.88 62.81
C PHE A 84 6.46 -51.65 61.45
N ASP A 85 5.45 -52.47 61.13
CA ASP A 85 4.59 -52.30 59.96
C ASP A 85 3.65 -51.09 60.09
N ASP A 86 3.19 -50.77 61.31
CA ASP A 86 2.38 -49.57 61.57
C ASP A 86 3.24 -48.30 61.49
N ILE A 87 4.50 -48.35 61.95
CA ILE A 87 5.45 -47.24 61.76
C ILE A 87 5.75 -47.00 60.28
N HIS A 88 5.97 -48.06 59.49
CA HIS A 88 6.22 -47.92 58.06
C HIS A 88 4.99 -47.37 57.33
N ARG A 89 3.79 -47.86 57.65
CA ARG A 89 2.53 -47.36 57.08
C ARG A 89 2.30 -45.89 57.41
N LYS A 90 2.45 -45.51 58.69
CA LYS A 90 2.33 -44.11 59.13
C LYS A 90 3.38 -43.20 58.52
N ARG A 91 4.58 -43.71 58.21
CA ARG A 91 5.59 -42.96 57.46
C ARG A 91 5.14 -42.74 56.03
N GLN A 92 4.75 -43.79 55.32
CA GLN A 92 4.25 -43.69 53.94
C GLN A 92 3.03 -42.77 53.84
N GLU A 93 2.09 -42.84 54.79
CA GLU A 93 0.93 -41.94 54.84
C GLU A 93 1.31 -40.47 55.08
N LYS A 94 2.33 -40.20 55.92
CA LYS A 94 2.86 -38.85 56.11
C LYS A 94 3.55 -38.33 54.86
N ASP A 95 4.42 -39.14 54.26
CA ASP A 95 5.16 -38.76 53.05
C ASP A 95 4.17 -38.51 51.89
N LEU A 96 3.10 -39.30 51.78
CA LEU A 96 2.04 -39.09 50.78
C LEU A 96 1.22 -37.83 51.04
N THR A 97 0.87 -37.52 52.29
CA THR A 97 0.11 -36.31 52.63
C THR A 97 0.97 -35.05 52.49
N GLU A 98 2.25 -35.11 52.87
CA GLU A 98 3.22 -34.03 52.65
C GLU A 98 3.46 -33.79 51.16
N LEU A 99 3.62 -34.85 50.36
CA LEU A 99 3.76 -34.73 48.91
C LEU A 99 2.51 -34.10 48.27
N GLN A 100 1.31 -34.51 48.69
CA GLN A 100 0.05 -33.90 48.22
C GLN A 100 -0.03 -32.42 48.59
N SER A 101 0.36 -32.06 49.83
CA SER A 101 0.37 -30.67 50.29
C SER A 101 1.38 -29.82 49.51
N LEU A 102 2.57 -30.33 49.22
CA LEU A 102 3.59 -29.64 48.41
C LEU A 102 3.11 -29.44 46.96
N ILE A 103 2.47 -30.45 46.37
CA ILE A 103 1.88 -30.36 45.03
C ILE A 103 0.81 -29.26 45.00
N GLU A 104 -0.12 -29.28 45.95
CA GLU A 104 -1.19 -28.29 46.04
C GLU A 104 -0.64 -26.86 46.28
N ALA A 105 0.31 -26.72 47.21
CA ALA A 105 0.98 -25.45 47.48
C ALA A 105 1.68 -24.90 46.23
N HIS A 106 2.38 -25.76 45.47
CA HIS A 106 3.04 -25.36 44.22
C HIS A 106 2.02 -24.89 43.17
N PHE A 107 0.90 -25.60 42.99
CA PHE A 107 -0.14 -25.16 42.05
C PHE A 107 -0.81 -23.85 42.46
N ILE A 108 -1.12 -23.70 43.75
CA ILE A 108 -1.73 -22.46 44.26
C ILE A 108 -0.76 -21.29 44.11
N GLN A 109 0.53 -21.48 44.45
CA GLN A 109 1.53 -20.44 44.31
C GLN A 109 1.71 -20.04 42.85
N ARG A 110 1.92 -21.02 41.95
CA ARG A 110 2.09 -20.76 40.53
C ARG A 110 0.89 -20.07 39.91
N LYS A 111 -0.32 -20.48 40.30
CA LYS A 111 -1.56 -19.85 39.83
C LYS A 111 -1.66 -18.39 40.26
N LYS A 112 -1.32 -18.08 41.51
CA LYS A 112 -1.27 -16.69 42.00
C LYS A 112 -0.22 -15.88 41.24
N ASP A 113 0.97 -16.43 41.06
CA ASP A 113 2.05 -15.76 40.32
C ASP A 113 1.67 -15.51 38.86
N GLU A 114 1.00 -16.47 38.21
CA GLU A 114 0.47 -16.34 36.84
C GLU A 114 -0.63 -15.28 36.75
N GLU A 115 -1.56 -15.24 37.70
CA GLU A 115 -2.61 -14.22 37.77
C GLU A 115 -2.02 -12.80 37.95
N GLU A 116 -1.01 -12.66 38.82
CA GLU A 116 -0.29 -11.40 39.03
C GLU A 116 0.51 -10.98 37.79
N LEU A 117 1.19 -11.92 37.14
CA LEU A 117 1.94 -11.66 35.91
C LEU A 117 1.00 -11.21 34.78
N ILE A 118 -0.13 -11.91 34.59
CA ILE A 118 -1.15 -11.54 33.61
C ILE A 118 -1.70 -10.14 33.91
N ALA A 119 -2.02 -9.84 35.18
CA ALA A 119 -2.50 -8.52 35.57
C ALA A 119 -1.47 -7.41 35.28
N LEU A 120 -0.18 -7.67 35.50
CA LEU A 120 0.90 -6.75 35.21
C LEU A 120 1.08 -6.53 33.71
N VAL A 121 1.09 -7.61 32.91
CA VAL A 121 1.18 -7.56 31.44
C VAL A 121 0.01 -6.75 30.88
N ASN A 122 -1.23 -7.07 31.28
CA ASN A 122 -2.42 -6.33 30.85
C ASN A 122 -2.32 -4.82 31.16
N ARG A 123 -1.76 -4.45 32.31
CA ARG A 123 -1.54 -3.04 32.67
C ARG A 123 -0.48 -2.38 31.79
N ILE A 124 0.61 -3.08 31.47
CA ILE A 124 1.66 -2.58 30.56
C ILE A 124 1.10 -2.42 29.15
N GLU A 125 0.36 -3.42 28.66
CA GLU A 125 -0.29 -3.38 27.35
C GLU A 125 -1.28 -2.24 27.25
N LYS A 126 -2.13 -2.04 28.27
CA LYS A 126 -3.03 -0.88 28.34
C LYS A 126 -2.29 0.44 28.23
N ARG A 127 -1.21 0.63 29.00
CA ARG A 127 -0.38 1.85 28.92
C ARG A 127 0.33 2.02 27.57
N ARG A 128 0.71 0.92 26.90
CA ARG A 128 1.28 0.96 25.55
C ARG A 128 0.22 1.37 24.52
N ALA A 129 -0.97 0.80 24.62
CA ALA A 129 -2.11 1.14 23.77
C ALA A 129 -2.50 2.62 23.94
N GLU A 130 -2.62 3.12 25.18
CA GLU A 130 -2.90 4.54 25.46
C GLU A 130 -1.83 5.46 24.87
N ARG A 131 -0.54 5.12 24.97
CA ARG A 131 0.54 5.90 24.33
C ARG A 131 0.45 5.85 22.81
N ALA A 132 0.16 4.69 22.23
CA ALA A 132 -0.02 4.55 20.79
C ALA A 132 -1.21 5.39 20.30
N GLU A 133 -2.32 5.40 21.06
CA GLU A 133 -3.50 6.20 20.76
C GLU A 133 -3.21 7.70 20.87
N GLN A 134 -2.52 8.14 21.93
CA GLN A 134 -2.07 9.54 22.06
C GLN A 134 -1.19 9.97 20.88
N GLN A 135 -0.29 9.09 20.43
CA GLN A 135 0.53 9.37 19.26
C GLN A 135 -0.32 9.45 17.99
N ARG A 136 -1.29 8.55 17.80
CA ARG A 136 -2.22 8.59 16.67
C ARG A 136 -3.01 9.89 16.63
N ILE A 137 -3.59 10.31 17.75
CA ILE A 137 -4.35 11.56 17.86
C ILE A 137 -3.45 12.76 17.53
N ARG A 138 -2.21 12.79 18.03
CA ARG A 138 -1.25 13.86 17.68
C ARG A 138 -0.93 13.87 16.19
N THR A 139 -0.66 12.71 15.58
CA THR A 139 -0.38 12.62 14.15
C THR A 139 -1.59 12.99 13.29
N GLU A 140 -2.80 12.64 13.72
CA GLU A 140 -4.04 12.97 13.03
C GLU A 140 -4.32 14.46 13.07
N HIS A 141 -4.20 15.09 14.24
CA HIS A 141 -4.41 16.53 14.39
C HIS A 141 -3.32 17.34 13.67
N GLU A 142 -2.07 16.88 13.62
CA GLU A 142 -1.03 17.50 12.79
C GLU A 142 -1.35 17.35 11.30
N LYS A 143 -1.76 16.16 10.86
CA LYS A 143 -2.21 15.92 9.48
C LYS A 143 -3.40 16.80 9.10
N GLU A 144 -4.36 16.97 10.00
CA GLU A 144 -5.51 17.85 9.79
C GLU A 144 -5.10 19.31 9.64
N ARG A 145 -4.14 19.79 10.45
CA ARG A 145 -3.56 21.14 10.31
C ARG A 145 -2.86 21.32 8.97
N GLN A 146 -2.03 20.36 8.57
CA GLN A 146 -1.36 20.37 7.27
C GLN A 146 -2.37 20.35 6.12
N ASN A 147 -3.42 19.53 6.23
CA ASN A 147 -4.48 19.45 5.24
C ASN A 147 -5.26 20.77 5.15
N ARG A 148 -5.60 21.43 6.27
CA ARG A 148 -6.30 22.71 6.25
C ARG A 148 -5.45 23.82 5.60
N LEU A 149 -4.15 23.82 5.86
CA LEU A 149 -3.21 24.74 5.21
C LEU A 149 -3.08 24.45 3.70
N ALA A 150 -3.04 23.17 3.32
CA ALA A 150 -3.02 22.74 1.93
C ALA A 150 -4.31 23.11 1.21
N GLU A 151 -5.48 22.90 1.82
CA GLU A 151 -6.80 23.25 1.28
C GLU A 151 -6.99 24.77 1.18
N GLU A 152 -6.54 25.55 2.16
CA GLU A 152 -6.58 27.01 2.07
C GLU A 152 -5.64 27.54 0.97
N LYS A 153 -4.46 26.94 0.84
CA LYS A 153 -3.52 27.23 -0.25
C LYS A 153 -4.11 26.85 -1.61
N GLU A 154 -4.77 25.70 -1.70
CA GLU A 154 -5.43 25.23 -2.92
C GLU A 154 -6.63 26.13 -3.27
N ARG A 155 -7.45 26.54 -2.30
CA ARG A 155 -8.56 27.49 -2.53
C ARG A 155 -8.04 28.83 -3.04
N LYS A 156 -6.95 29.33 -2.46
CA LYS A 156 -6.29 30.57 -2.93
C LYS A 156 -5.71 30.41 -4.33
N GLU A 157 -5.11 29.26 -4.63
CA GLU A 157 -4.58 28.93 -5.97
C GLU A 157 -5.72 28.79 -7.00
N GLN A 158 -6.85 28.21 -6.64
CA GLN A 158 -8.04 28.10 -7.51
C GLN A 158 -8.65 29.48 -7.80
N GLU A 159 -8.73 30.37 -6.79
CA GLU A 159 -9.19 31.75 -6.97
C GLU A 159 -8.21 32.58 -7.82
N GLU A 160 -6.89 32.43 -7.61
CA GLU A 160 -5.87 33.10 -8.41
C GLU A 160 -5.84 32.56 -9.85
N ALA A 161 -6.00 31.25 -10.05
CA ALA A 161 -6.13 30.64 -11.35
C ALA A 161 -7.38 31.14 -12.09
N ARG A 162 -8.51 31.28 -11.39
CA ARG A 162 -9.73 31.86 -11.96
C ARG A 162 -9.55 33.33 -12.31
N ARG A 163 -8.93 34.13 -11.42
CA ARG A 163 -8.63 35.55 -11.69
C ARG A 163 -7.68 35.71 -12.87
N LYS A 164 -6.66 34.86 -12.96
CA LYS A 164 -5.72 34.82 -14.08
C LYS A 164 -6.41 34.43 -15.39
N GLN A 165 -7.32 33.44 -15.36
CA GLN A 165 -8.14 33.09 -16.53
C GLN A 165 -9.08 34.24 -16.95
N ASP A 166 -9.68 34.96 -16.01
CA ASP A 166 -10.56 36.10 -16.30
C ASP A 166 -9.75 37.30 -16.83
N GLU A 167 -8.57 37.57 -16.28
CA GLU A 167 -7.63 38.59 -16.78
C GLU A 167 -7.11 38.24 -18.18
N ASP A 168 -6.72 36.98 -18.42
CA ASP A 168 -6.27 36.51 -19.73
C ASP A 168 -7.42 36.49 -20.74
N ALA A 169 -8.65 36.14 -20.34
CA ALA A 169 -9.82 36.25 -21.19
C ALA A 169 -10.17 37.71 -21.50
N LYS A 170 -9.99 38.64 -20.55
CA LYS A 170 -10.20 40.08 -20.76
C LYS A 170 -9.12 40.68 -21.66
N LYS A 171 -7.84 40.32 -21.45
CA LYS A 171 -6.71 40.67 -22.33
C LYS A 171 -6.93 40.11 -23.74
N LYS A 172 -7.32 38.84 -23.85
CA LYS A 172 -7.63 38.19 -25.12
C LYS A 172 -8.83 38.83 -25.81
N LYS A 173 -9.90 39.16 -25.09
CA LYS A 173 -11.07 39.88 -25.65
C LYS A 173 -10.66 41.27 -26.16
N ALA A 174 -9.84 42.01 -25.41
CA ALA A 174 -9.32 43.31 -25.84
C ALA A 174 -8.43 43.18 -27.10
N LEU A 175 -7.53 42.19 -27.13
CA LEU A 175 -6.66 41.91 -28.28
C LEU A 175 -7.48 41.41 -29.49
N THR A 176 -8.46 40.54 -29.28
CA THR A 176 -9.33 40.00 -30.33
C THR A 176 -10.21 41.08 -30.95
N ASN A 177 -10.66 42.07 -30.18
CA ASN A 177 -11.41 43.22 -30.72
C ASN A 177 -10.53 44.10 -31.63
N MET A 178 -9.23 44.19 -31.35
CA MET A 178 -8.26 44.89 -32.21
C MET A 178 -7.83 44.04 -33.42
N THR A 179 -7.79 42.72 -33.28
CA THR A 179 -7.37 41.75 -34.30
C THR A 179 -8.55 41.15 -35.09
N GLN A 180 -9.78 41.68 -34.95
CA GLN A 180 -10.98 41.16 -35.62
C GLN A 180 -10.96 41.25 -37.15
N GLN A 181 -9.94 41.87 -37.74
CA GLN A 181 -9.68 41.80 -39.18
C GLN A 181 -8.73 40.66 -39.61
N TYR A 182 -8.16 39.87 -38.67
CA TYR A 182 -7.18 38.80 -38.96
C TYR A 182 -7.41 37.47 -38.20
N SER A 183 -8.44 37.37 -37.35
CA SER A 183 -8.55 36.30 -36.34
C SER A 183 -9.33 35.04 -36.78
N GLY A 184 -8.92 34.40 -37.89
CA GLY A 184 -9.37 33.02 -38.20
C GLY A 184 -8.58 31.95 -37.44
N PHE A 185 -7.36 32.26 -37.01
CA PHE A 185 -6.37 31.27 -36.56
C PHE A 185 -6.33 31.07 -35.04
N GLN A 186 -6.51 32.14 -34.24
CA GLN A 186 -6.34 32.08 -32.78
C GLN A 186 -7.48 31.37 -32.01
N GLN A 187 -8.69 31.29 -32.57
CA GLN A 187 -9.84 30.67 -31.87
C GLN A 187 -9.74 29.15 -31.79
N ARG A 188 -8.92 28.51 -32.64
CA ARG A 188 -8.71 27.05 -32.62
C ARG A 188 -7.80 26.59 -31.47
N GLN A 189 -6.99 27.48 -30.90
CA GLN A 189 -5.98 27.13 -29.89
C GLN A 189 -6.55 27.11 -28.46
N ASP A 190 -7.44 28.05 -28.12
CA ASP A 190 -7.95 28.18 -26.75
C ASP A 190 -9.17 27.31 -26.44
N GLY A 191 -9.84 26.72 -27.44
CA GLY A 191 -10.89 25.73 -27.22
C GLY A 191 -10.41 24.39 -26.62
N LYS A 192 -9.09 24.21 -26.47
CA LYS A 192 -8.46 23.00 -25.91
C LYS A 192 -8.06 23.12 -24.43
N ARG A 193 -8.22 24.29 -23.79
CA ARG A 193 -7.73 24.55 -22.42
C ARG A 193 -8.83 24.71 -21.35
N GLY A 194 -10.09 24.41 -21.66
CA GLY A 194 -11.20 24.44 -20.69
C GLY A 194 -11.71 23.04 -20.36
N ALA A 195 -11.47 22.58 -19.12
CA ALA A 195 -11.70 21.23 -18.60
C ALA A 195 -11.00 20.14 -19.43
N LYS A 196 -10.12 19.35 -18.80
CA LYS A 196 -9.36 18.26 -19.43
C LYS A 196 -10.32 17.13 -19.84
N LYS A 197 -11.17 17.37 -20.85
CA LYS A 197 -11.98 16.36 -21.51
C LYS A 197 -10.98 15.34 -22.02
N GLN A 198 -11.11 14.11 -21.53
CA GLN A 198 -10.25 13.01 -21.89
C GLN A 198 -10.08 13.00 -23.41
N THR A 199 -8.86 13.12 -23.88
CA THR A 199 -8.59 13.18 -25.32
C THR A 199 -9.01 11.85 -25.95
N GLU A 200 -9.39 11.84 -27.23
CA GLU A 200 -9.72 10.57 -27.92
C GLU A 200 -8.54 9.58 -27.87
N ARG A 201 -7.30 10.08 -27.79
CA ARG A 201 -6.09 9.28 -27.55
C ARG A 201 -6.11 8.60 -26.18
N GLU A 202 -6.43 9.34 -25.12
CA GLU A 202 -6.57 8.81 -23.76
C GLU A 202 -7.74 7.82 -23.65
N LYS A 203 -8.88 8.09 -24.29
CA LYS A 203 -10.02 7.17 -24.32
C LYS A 203 -9.65 5.86 -25.03
N LYS A 204 -9.01 5.95 -26.20
CA LYS A 204 -8.51 4.78 -26.94
C LYS A 204 -7.54 3.97 -26.07
N ARG A 205 -6.56 4.63 -25.44
CA ARG A 205 -5.59 3.98 -24.54
C ARG A 205 -6.30 3.28 -23.38
N LYS A 206 -7.29 3.93 -22.75
CA LYS A 206 -8.09 3.35 -21.65
C LYS A 206 -8.86 2.10 -22.10
N ILE A 207 -9.58 2.18 -23.22
CA ILE A 207 -10.36 1.05 -23.75
C ILE A 207 -9.45 -0.12 -24.13
N LEU A 208 -8.30 0.14 -24.74
CA LEU A 208 -7.34 -0.90 -25.10
C LEU A 208 -6.72 -1.56 -23.86
N ALA A 209 -6.39 -0.78 -22.83
CA ALA A 209 -5.90 -1.31 -21.57
C ALA A 209 -6.94 -2.20 -20.86
N GLU A 210 -8.22 -1.82 -20.89
CA GLU A 210 -9.32 -2.63 -20.33
C GLU A 210 -9.52 -3.96 -21.09
N ARG A 211 -9.31 -3.95 -22.42
CA ARG A 211 -9.38 -5.17 -23.24
C ARG A 211 -8.15 -6.07 -23.09
N LYS A 212 -6.99 -5.51 -22.78
CA LYS A 212 -5.73 -6.25 -22.61
C LYS A 212 -5.74 -6.99 -21.26
N LYS A 213 -6.08 -8.28 -21.29
CA LYS A 213 -5.95 -9.15 -20.12
C LYS A 213 -4.47 -9.49 -19.91
N PRO A 214 -3.91 -9.30 -18.69
CA PRO A 214 -2.55 -9.72 -18.41
C PRO A 214 -2.44 -11.24 -18.52
N LEU A 215 -1.40 -11.73 -19.18
CA LEU A 215 -1.13 -13.15 -19.36
C LEU A 215 -0.10 -13.59 -18.31
N ASN A 216 -0.46 -14.56 -17.47
CA ASN A 216 0.48 -15.19 -16.54
C ASN A 216 0.81 -16.60 -17.04
N VAL A 217 2.06 -16.85 -17.40
CA VAL A 217 2.54 -18.12 -17.98
C VAL A 217 3.45 -18.92 -17.05
N GLU A 218 3.96 -18.33 -15.97
CA GLU A 218 5.07 -18.89 -15.18
C GLU A 218 4.72 -20.18 -14.42
N ARG A 219 3.43 -20.39 -14.11
CA ARG A 219 2.96 -21.52 -13.29
C ARG A 219 1.97 -22.42 -14.03
N LEU A 220 2.08 -22.50 -15.37
CA LEU A 220 1.20 -23.34 -16.19
C LEU A 220 1.92 -24.62 -16.64
N ASN A 221 1.19 -25.74 -16.62
CA ASN A 221 1.64 -27.02 -17.18
C ASN A 221 1.50 -27.02 -18.71
N GLU A 222 2.20 -27.93 -19.40
CA GLU A 222 2.22 -28.01 -20.87
C GLU A 222 0.81 -28.11 -21.51
N ASP A 223 -0.06 -28.96 -20.96
CA ASP A 223 -1.43 -29.09 -21.48
C ASP A 223 -2.23 -27.79 -21.33
N LYS A 224 -2.07 -27.09 -20.20
CA LYS A 224 -2.71 -25.79 -19.96
C LYS A 224 -2.15 -24.69 -20.86
N LEU A 225 -0.86 -24.76 -21.19
CA LEU A 225 -0.23 -23.83 -22.15
C LEU A 225 -0.81 -24.04 -23.56
N LYS A 226 -1.01 -25.29 -23.99
CA LYS A 226 -1.65 -25.62 -25.28
C LYS A 226 -3.09 -25.11 -25.35
N GLU A 227 -3.86 -25.30 -24.28
CA GLU A 227 -5.22 -24.75 -24.18
C GLU A 227 -5.21 -23.21 -24.27
N LYS A 228 -4.32 -22.54 -23.51
CA LYS A 228 -4.21 -21.08 -23.54
C LYS A 228 -3.75 -20.53 -24.89
N ALA A 229 -2.83 -21.22 -25.57
CA ALA A 229 -2.41 -20.85 -26.91
C ALA A 229 -3.59 -20.93 -27.91
N ASN A 230 -4.40 -21.99 -27.83
CA ASN A 230 -5.60 -22.14 -28.64
C ASN A 230 -6.65 -21.05 -28.33
N GLU A 231 -6.88 -20.72 -27.06
CA GLU A 231 -7.77 -19.61 -26.68
C GLU A 231 -7.31 -18.26 -27.26
N LEU A 232 -6.01 -17.94 -27.13
CA LEU A 232 -5.45 -16.71 -27.67
C LEU A 232 -5.52 -16.66 -29.20
N TYR A 233 -5.30 -17.79 -29.86
CA TYR A 233 -5.45 -17.92 -31.31
C TYR A 233 -6.89 -17.68 -31.76
N GLN A 234 -7.87 -18.28 -31.09
CA GLN A 234 -9.28 -18.03 -31.37
C GLN A 234 -9.66 -16.56 -31.14
N TRP A 235 -9.14 -15.95 -30.07
CA TRP A 235 -9.36 -14.53 -29.78
C TRP A 235 -8.78 -13.63 -30.89
N LEU A 236 -7.56 -13.91 -31.35
CA LEU A 236 -6.94 -13.20 -32.46
C LEU A 236 -7.76 -13.34 -33.75
N TRP A 237 -8.21 -14.56 -34.05
CA TRP A 237 -9.03 -14.85 -35.24
C TRP A 237 -10.35 -14.06 -35.22
N MET A 238 -11.03 -13.99 -34.08
CA MET A 238 -12.23 -13.17 -33.92
C MET A 238 -11.96 -11.68 -34.17
N LEU A 239 -10.88 -11.13 -33.60
CA LEU A 239 -10.53 -9.72 -33.80
C LEU A 239 -10.24 -9.38 -35.27
N GLU A 240 -9.57 -10.28 -35.99
CA GLU A 240 -9.30 -10.08 -37.42
C GLU A 240 -10.59 -10.16 -38.26
N ALA A 241 -11.53 -11.04 -37.90
CA ALA A 241 -12.85 -11.09 -38.54
C ALA A 241 -13.64 -9.80 -38.32
N GLU A 242 -13.71 -9.28 -37.08
CA GLU A 242 -14.38 -8.00 -36.79
C GLU A 242 -13.74 -6.83 -37.56
N LYS A 243 -12.40 -6.78 -37.60
CA LYS A 243 -11.66 -5.78 -38.36
C LYS A 243 -11.99 -5.84 -39.86
N PHE A 244 -12.13 -7.04 -40.42
CA PHE A 244 -12.54 -7.21 -41.81
C PHE A 244 -13.94 -6.64 -42.05
N ASP A 245 -14.91 -6.98 -41.21
CA ASP A 245 -16.30 -6.49 -41.32
C ASP A 245 -16.38 -4.96 -41.18
N PHE A 246 -15.64 -4.38 -40.23
CA PHE A 246 -15.53 -2.92 -40.11
C PHE A 246 -14.91 -2.28 -41.34
N THR A 247 -13.90 -2.92 -41.93
CA THR A 247 -13.26 -2.44 -43.17
C THR A 247 -14.25 -2.46 -44.34
N LYS A 248 -15.03 -3.54 -44.51
CA LYS A 248 -16.07 -3.62 -45.55
C LYS A 248 -17.18 -2.58 -45.34
N THR A 249 -17.62 -2.42 -44.10
CA THR A 249 -18.61 -1.40 -43.74
C THR A 249 -18.09 0.00 -44.04
N LEU A 250 -16.85 0.31 -43.69
CA LEU A 250 -16.23 1.60 -43.98
C LEU A 250 -16.12 1.87 -45.48
N MET A 251 -15.75 0.86 -46.28
CA MET A 251 -15.71 0.98 -47.74
C MET A 251 -17.09 1.30 -48.31
N ARG A 252 -18.15 0.63 -47.82
CA ARG A 252 -19.52 0.92 -48.23
C ARG A 252 -19.96 2.32 -47.84
N GLN A 253 -19.69 2.74 -46.60
CA GLN A 253 -20.01 4.08 -46.11
C GLN A 253 -19.30 5.17 -46.91
N LYS A 254 -18.02 4.96 -47.28
CA LYS A 254 -17.30 5.90 -48.16
C LYS A 254 -18.00 6.07 -49.51
N TYR A 255 -18.42 4.98 -50.14
CA TYR A 255 -19.19 5.02 -51.39
C TYR A 255 -20.53 5.76 -51.22
N ASP A 256 -21.28 5.44 -50.16
CA ASP A 256 -22.57 6.08 -49.90
C ASP A 256 -22.41 7.59 -49.65
N ILE A 257 -21.35 8.02 -48.94
CA ILE A 257 -21.01 9.44 -48.76
C ILE A 257 -20.75 10.11 -50.10
N THR A 258 -19.93 9.52 -50.98
CA THR A 258 -19.65 10.07 -52.31
C THR A 258 -20.94 10.22 -53.12
N LEU A 259 -21.82 9.21 -53.11
CA LEU A 259 -23.09 9.25 -53.81
C LEU A 259 -24.02 10.34 -53.25
N LEU A 260 -24.09 10.48 -51.92
CA LEU A 260 -24.90 11.50 -51.26
C LEU A 260 -24.38 12.91 -51.57
N GLN A 261 -23.06 13.12 -51.60
CA GLN A 261 -22.47 14.40 -51.99
C GLN A 261 -22.89 14.81 -53.40
N VAL A 262 -22.82 13.88 -54.37
CA VAL A 262 -23.30 14.13 -55.75
C VAL A 262 -24.79 14.45 -55.78
N ARG A 263 -25.62 13.70 -55.06
CA ARG A 263 -27.07 13.98 -54.99
C ARG A 263 -27.37 15.36 -54.40
N VAL A 264 -26.67 15.75 -53.34
CA VAL A 264 -26.81 17.08 -52.72
C VAL A 264 -26.44 18.16 -53.72
N GLN A 265 -25.31 18.01 -54.43
CA GLN A 265 -24.87 18.95 -55.46
C GLN A 265 -25.90 19.09 -56.59
N ASN A 266 -26.42 17.98 -57.10
CA ASN A 266 -27.43 17.97 -58.16
C ASN A 266 -28.75 18.64 -57.71
N ASN A 267 -29.18 18.41 -56.47
CA ASN A 267 -30.39 19.03 -55.92
C ASN A 267 -30.20 20.54 -55.66
N GLN A 268 -29.00 20.96 -55.28
CA GLN A 268 -28.66 22.38 -55.15
C GLN A 268 -28.58 23.08 -56.51
N SER A 269 -27.98 22.44 -57.53
CA SER A 269 -27.90 23.02 -58.88
C SER A 269 -29.27 23.08 -59.58
N ALA A 270 -30.14 22.10 -59.34
CA ALA A 270 -31.50 22.08 -59.88
C ALA A 270 -32.40 23.17 -59.28
N LYS A 271 -32.17 23.58 -58.02
CA LYS A 271 -32.95 24.63 -57.33
C LYS A 271 -32.41 26.05 -57.55
N GLY A 272 -31.25 26.22 -58.19
CA GLY A 272 -30.54 27.50 -58.30
C GLY A 272 -30.45 28.14 -59.71
N ARG A 273 -31.05 27.52 -60.75
CA ARG A 273 -30.94 28.03 -62.15
C ARG A 273 -32.25 28.45 -62.80
N GLY A 274 -33.26 28.79 -62.01
CA GLY A 274 -34.50 29.37 -62.51
C GLY A 274 -34.95 30.52 -61.64
N LYS A 275 -34.48 31.75 -61.92
CA LYS A 275 -35.11 33.08 -61.68
C LYS A 275 -34.05 34.19 -61.61
N ALA A 276 -33.37 34.45 -62.72
CA ALA A 276 -32.66 35.73 -62.94
C ALA A 276 -32.55 36.03 -64.45
N LYS A 277 -33.67 35.97 -65.17
CA LYS A 277 -33.84 36.69 -66.43
C LYS A 277 -35.06 37.58 -66.30
N GLY A 278 -34.82 38.87 -66.12
CA GLY A 278 -35.85 39.89 -65.95
C GLY A 278 -35.25 41.24 -65.61
N ARG A 279 -34.20 41.66 -66.32
CA ARG A 279 -33.78 43.06 -66.35
C ARG A 279 -34.57 43.75 -67.45
N VAL A 280 -35.70 44.35 -67.09
CA VAL A 280 -36.37 45.38 -67.90
C VAL A 280 -36.94 46.42 -66.92
N ARG A 281 -36.21 47.52 -66.78
CA ARG A 281 -36.71 48.90 -66.84
C ARG A 281 -35.51 49.84 -66.77
#